data_AF-A0A958RXW9-F1
#
_entry.id   AF-A0A958RXW9-F1
#
_cell.length_a   1.000
_cell.length_b   1.000
_cell.length_c   1.000
_cell.angle_alpha   90.00
_cell.angle_beta   90.00
_cell.angle_gamma   90.00
#
_symmetry.space_group_name_H-M   'P 1'
#
loop_
_entity.id
_entity.type
_entity.pdbx_description
1 polymer ?
#
loop_
_entity_poly.entity_id
_entity_poly.type
_entity_poly.pdbx_seq_one_letter_code
_entity_poly.pdbx_strand_id
1 'polypeptide(L)'
;MMGKPDKLHALIKAMTPSEKRAFKIYAGRHVIGNQNNYVRLFDALDKQKKYHEENLIKSLGGKSKAKYISADKYYLYGLVLNSLSAFHAESSVGHQLHHQMHTAEILFEKGLYGQASKVLEKCRKMAE
;
A
#
# COMPACT_ATOMS: atom_id res chain seq x y z
N MET A 1 -15.19 28.47 4.07
CA MET A 1 -15.92 27.29 3.54
C MET A 1 -15.31 26.04 4.14
N MET A 2 -16.09 25.20 4.83
CA MET A 2 -15.64 23.89 5.30
C MET A 2 -15.22 23.07 4.08
N GLY A 3 -13.93 22.71 4.00
CA GLY A 3 -13.40 21.93 2.88
C GLY A 3 -14.17 20.62 2.77
N LYS A 4 -14.65 20.32 1.55
CA LYS A 4 -15.26 19.01 1.27
C LYS A 4 -14.30 17.89 1.70
N PRO A 5 -14.82 16.78 2.26
CA PRO A 5 -13.99 15.63 2.58
C PRO A 5 -13.33 15.10 1.31
N ASP A 6 -12.00 15.17 1.26
CA ASP A 6 -11.21 14.61 0.16
C ASP A 6 -10.99 13.12 0.43
N LYS A 7 -11.43 12.27 -0.52
CA LYS A 7 -11.41 10.81 -0.37
C LYS A 7 -10.01 10.26 -0.17
N LEU A 8 -9.01 10.86 -0.83
CA LEU A 8 -7.63 10.45 -0.70
C LEU A 8 -7.07 10.83 0.68
N HIS A 9 -7.33 12.05 1.15
CA HIS A 9 -6.94 12.46 2.50
C HIS A 9 -7.55 11.55 3.56
N ALA A 10 -8.84 11.24 3.44
CA ALA A 10 -9.54 10.33 4.36
C ALA A 10 -8.90 8.92 4.35
N LEU A 11 -8.60 8.37 3.17
CA LEU A 11 -7.93 7.07 3.03
C LEU A 11 -6.56 7.08 3.72
N ILE A 12 -5.71 8.08 3.42
CA ILE A 12 -4.37 8.21 4.02
C ILE A 12 -4.46 8.32 5.55
N LYS A 13 -5.48 9.00 6.08
CA LYS A 13 -5.69 9.12 7.52
C LYS A 13 -6.18 7.84 8.19
N ALA A 14 -6.89 6.98 7.47
CA ALA A 14 -7.33 5.69 7.97
C ALA A 14 -6.20 4.64 8.01
N MET A 15 -5.09 4.87 7.30
CA MET A 15 -3.96 3.94 7.28
C MET A 15 -3.19 3.91 8.62
N THR A 16 -2.78 2.72 9.01
CA THR A 16 -1.84 2.45 10.11
C THR A 16 -0.41 2.88 9.75
N PRO A 17 0.47 3.07 10.75
CA PRO A 17 1.88 3.39 10.49
C PRO A 17 2.59 2.38 9.58
N SER A 18 2.25 1.09 9.71
CA SER A 18 2.82 0.01 8.89
C SER A 18 2.38 0.11 7.43
N GLU A 19 1.10 0.34 7.17
CA GLU A 19 0.57 0.54 5.81
C GLU A 19 1.19 1.77 5.15
N LYS A 20 1.37 2.88 5.90
CA LYS A 20 2.02 4.09 5.38
C LYS A 20 3.48 3.84 4.99
N ARG A 21 4.21 3.09 5.83
CA ARG A 21 5.58 2.68 5.52
C ARG A 21 5.61 1.78 4.28
N ALA A 22 4.71 0.81 4.19
CA ALA A 22 4.59 -0.09 3.04
C ALA A 22 4.35 0.69 1.74
N PHE A 23 3.46 1.69 1.77
CA PHE A 23 3.22 2.57 0.62
C PHE A 23 4.49 3.28 0.13
N LYS A 24 5.31 3.82 1.04
CA LYS A 24 6.56 4.50 0.64
C LYS A 24 7.52 3.54 -0.07
N ILE A 25 7.61 2.30 0.41
CA ILE A 25 8.42 1.25 -0.22
C ILE A 25 7.81 0.86 -1.58
N TYR A 26 6.49 0.67 -1.64
CA TYR A 26 5.76 0.31 -2.85
C TYR A 26 5.95 1.36 -3.95
N ALA A 27 5.76 2.64 -3.63
CA ALA A 27 6.00 3.76 -4.55
C ALA A 27 7.46 3.77 -5.04
N GLY A 28 8.42 3.52 -4.13
CA GLY A 28 9.84 3.38 -4.40
C GLY A 28 10.25 2.24 -5.35
N ARG A 29 9.38 1.24 -5.56
CA ARG A 29 9.64 0.12 -6.49
C ARG A 29 8.90 0.28 -7.82
N HIS A 30 7.71 0.88 -7.81
CA HIS A 30 6.79 0.84 -8.96
C HIS A 30 6.75 2.12 -9.81
N VAL A 31 7.30 3.25 -9.34
CA VAL A 31 7.27 4.52 -10.11
C VAL A 31 8.67 4.99 -10.53
N ILE A 32 9.16 4.59 -11.69
CA ILE A 32 10.47 5.06 -12.21
C ILE A 32 10.39 6.57 -12.55
N GLY A 33 11.36 7.36 -12.09
CA GLY A 33 11.51 8.80 -12.41
C GLY A 33 10.66 9.76 -11.58
N ASN A 34 9.33 9.56 -11.50
CA ASN A 34 8.40 10.45 -10.78
C ASN A 34 8.12 10.03 -9.32
N GLN A 35 8.85 9.04 -8.82
CA GLN A 35 8.73 8.45 -7.49
C GLN A 35 8.66 9.48 -6.35
N ASN A 36 9.54 10.48 -6.41
CA ASN A 36 9.66 11.49 -5.36
C ASN A 36 8.41 12.40 -5.29
N ASN A 37 7.70 12.59 -6.40
CA ASN A 37 6.53 13.48 -6.45
C ASN A 37 5.32 12.92 -5.71
N TYR A 38 5.03 11.62 -5.86
CA TYR A 38 3.87 11.00 -5.22
C TYR A 38 4.10 10.70 -3.73
N VAL A 39 5.32 10.33 -3.34
CA VAL A 39 5.68 10.23 -1.92
C VAL A 39 5.59 11.59 -1.23
N ARG A 40 6.06 12.65 -1.90
CA ARG A 40 5.93 14.03 -1.38
C ARG A 40 4.48 14.48 -1.26
N LEU A 41 3.64 14.18 -2.24
CA LEU A 41 2.20 14.48 -2.20
C LEU A 41 1.51 13.71 -1.06
N PHE A 42 1.81 12.43 -0.91
CA PHE A 42 1.33 11.61 0.20
C PHE A 42 1.71 12.19 1.56
N ASP A 43 2.99 12.54 1.75
CA ASP A 43 3.47 13.11 3.01
C ASP A 43 2.85 14.47 3.31
N ALA A 44 2.62 15.29 2.28
CA ALA A 44 1.94 16.57 2.44
C ALA A 44 0.48 16.38 2.91
N LEU A 45 -0.23 15.39 2.35
CA LEU A 45 -1.59 15.04 2.76
C LEU A 45 -1.63 14.43 4.17
N ASP A 46 -0.71 13.52 4.50
CA ASP A 46 -0.67 12.85 5.81
C ASP A 46 -0.41 13.85 6.96
N LYS A 47 0.43 14.87 6.72
CA LYS A 47 0.70 15.94 7.68
C LYS A 47 -0.53 16.80 7.99
N GLN A 48 -1.49 16.91 7.06
CA GLN A 48 -2.69 17.71 7.29
C GLN A 48 -3.64 17.02 8.28
N LYS A 49 -3.99 17.69 9.39
CA LYS A 49 -5.03 17.19 10.31
C LYS A 49 -6.42 17.23 9.67
N LYS A 50 -6.73 18.33 8.97
CA LYS A 50 -7.95 18.51 8.15
C LYS A 50 -7.52 18.88 6.74
N TYR A 51 -8.26 18.40 5.76
CA TYR A 51 -7.94 18.65 4.36
C TYR A 51 -8.07 20.13 4.00
N HIS A 52 -7.00 20.70 3.45
CA HIS A 52 -6.96 22.05 2.90
C HIS A 52 -6.18 22.07 1.59
N GLU A 53 -6.88 22.17 0.46
CA GLU A 53 -6.29 22.10 -0.88
C GLU A 53 -5.29 23.24 -1.15
N GLU A 54 -5.59 24.46 -0.70
CA GLU A 54 -4.66 25.59 -0.86
C GLU A 54 -3.32 25.36 -0.14
N ASN A 55 -3.38 24.81 1.08
CA ASN A 55 -2.17 24.50 1.85
C ASN A 55 -1.38 23.35 1.20
N LEU A 56 -2.08 22.39 0.61
CA LEU A 56 -1.47 21.31 -0.15
C LEU A 56 -0.70 21.86 -1.35
N ILE A 57 -1.35 22.68 -2.19
CA ILE A 57 -0.74 23.31 -3.36
C ILE A 57 0.47 24.17 -2.96
N LYS A 58 0.35 24.97 -1.90
CA LYS A 58 1.47 25.77 -1.37
C LYS A 58 2.67 24.90 -0.98
N SER A 59 2.43 23.77 -0.31
CA SER A 59 3.50 22.85 0.13
C SER A 59 4.25 22.14 -1.02
N LEU A 60 3.62 22.06 -2.20
CA LEU A 60 4.14 21.33 -3.37
C LEU A 60 4.84 22.22 -4.40
N GLY A 61 4.88 23.54 -4.19
CA GLY A 61 5.54 24.50 -5.10
C GLY A 61 4.62 25.56 -5.69
N GLY A 62 3.39 25.72 -5.16
CA GLY A 62 2.51 26.85 -5.49
C GLY A 62 1.73 26.67 -6.79
N LYS A 63 1.32 27.79 -7.41
CA LYS A 63 0.30 27.84 -8.48
C LYS A 63 0.62 26.98 -9.72
N SER A 64 1.89 26.74 -10.03
CA SER A 64 2.28 25.88 -11.17
C SER A 64 1.86 24.43 -10.99
N LYS A 65 1.75 23.94 -9.75
CA LYS A 65 1.28 22.58 -9.42
C LYS A 65 -0.24 22.48 -9.26
N ALA A 66 -0.93 23.61 -9.09
CA ALA A 66 -2.39 23.62 -8.94
C ALA A 66 -3.11 23.02 -10.16
N LYS A 67 -2.57 23.21 -11.36
CA LYS A 67 -3.18 22.72 -12.61
C LYS A 67 -3.30 21.20 -12.67
N TYR A 68 -2.36 20.47 -12.06
CA TYR A 68 -2.28 19.00 -12.16
C TYR A 68 -2.70 18.30 -10.87
N ILE A 69 -3.01 19.04 -9.79
CA ILE A 69 -3.26 18.46 -8.48
C ILE A 69 -4.41 17.45 -8.47
N SER A 70 -5.47 17.68 -9.24
CA SER A 70 -6.60 16.76 -9.32
C SER A 70 -6.22 15.43 -9.97
N ALA A 71 -5.43 15.48 -11.05
CA ALA A 71 -4.92 14.28 -11.72
C ALA A 71 -3.92 13.53 -10.84
N ASP A 72 -3.00 14.26 -10.18
CA ASP A 72 -2.03 13.68 -9.27
C ASP A 72 -2.72 13.00 -8.07
N LYS A 73 -3.78 13.61 -7.51
CA LYS A 73 -4.60 13.00 -6.45
C LYS A 73 -5.30 11.73 -6.95
N TYR A 74 -5.88 11.74 -8.15
CA TYR A 74 -6.53 10.56 -8.72
C TYR A 74 -5.55 9.40 -8.88
N TYR A 75 -4.37 9.68 -9.44
CA TYR A 75 -3.34 8.66 -9.62
C TYR A 75 -2.79 8.16 -8.27
N LEU A 76 -2.52 9.06 -7.33
CA LEU A 76 -2.08 8.69 -5.99
C LEU A 76 -3.10 7.83 -5.25
N TYR A 77 -4.40 8.10 -5.41
CA TYR A 77 -5.46 7.27 -4.86
C TYR A 77 -5.37 5.82 -5.35
N GLY A 78 -5.20 5.61 -6.66
CA GLY A 78 -4.97 4.29 -7.23
C GLY A 78 -3.70 3.62 -6.69
N LEU A 79 -2.60 4.36 -6.58
CA LEU A 79 -1.35 3.83 -6.01
C LEU A 79 -1.48 3.40 -4.55
N VAL A 80 -2.18 4.19 -3.73
CA VAL A 80 -2.40 3.86 -2.31
C VAL A 80 -3.24 2.59 -2.21
N LEU A 81 -4.33 2.47 -2.98
CA LEU A 81 -5.15 1.26 -2.99
C LEU A 81 -4.38 0.03 -3.44
N ASN A 82 -3.56 0.14 -4.50
CA ASN A 82 -2.74 -0.97 -4.97
C ASN A 82 -1.71 -1.39 -3.93
N SER A 83 -1.08 -0.42 -3.25
CA SER A 83 -0.15 -0.73 -2.16
C SER A 83 -0.83 -1.39 -0.96
N LEU A 84 -2.04 -0.95 -0.59
CA LEU A 84 -2.81 -1.56 0.48
C LEU A 84 -3.22 -2.98 0.10
N SER A 85 -3.69 -3.18 -1.13
CA SER A 85 -4.03 -4.50 -1.66
C SER A 85 -2.83 -5.45 -1.60
N ALA A 86 -1.64 -5.00 -2.04
CA ALA A 86 -0.41 -5.80 -1.95
C ALA A 86 0.00 -6.10 -0.50
N PHE A 87 -0.06 -5.11 0.39
CA PHE A 87 0.26 -5.27 1.81
C PHE A 87 -0.69 -6.26 2.51
N HIS A 88 -1.98 -6.18 2.21
CA HIS A 88 -3.01 -7.06 2.76
C HIS A 88 -3.03 -8.43 2.08
N ALA A 89 -2.59 -8.54 0.83
CA ALA A 89 -2.35 -9.83 0.18
C ALA A 89 -1.25 -10.59 0.92
N GLU A 90 -0.11 -9.98 1.23
CA GLU A 90 0.96 -10.66 1.98
C GLU A 90 0.57 -11.02 3.44
N SER A 91 -0.29 -10.23 4.07
CA SER A 91 -0.72 -10.43 5.47
C SER A 91 -2.01 -11.24 5.62
N SER A 92 -2.73 -11.51 4.53
CA SER A 92 -3.92 -12.35 4.53
C SER A 92 -3.55 -13.79 4.90
N VAL A 93 -4.19 -14.32 5.94
CA VAL A 93 -4.08 -15.74 6.33
C VAL A 93 -4.34 -16.64 5.13
N GLY A 94 -5.34 -16.32 4.29
CA GLY A 94 -5.64 -17.09 3.08
C GLY A 94 -4.49 -17.09 2.06
N HIS A 95 -3.79 -15.97 1.88
CA HIS A 95 -2.65 -15.90 0.98
C HIS A 95 -1.44 -16.65 1.55
N GLN A 96 -1.19 -16.53 2.86
CA GLN A 96 -0.13 -17.28 3.54
C GLN A 96 -0.39 -18.79 3.47
N LEU A 97 -1.64 -19.22 3.65
CA LEU A 97 -2.06 -20.61 3.49
C LEU A 97 -1.81 -21.09 2.07
N HIS A 98 -2.27 -20.36 1.05
CA HIS A 98 -2.08 -20.74 -0.35
C HIS A 98 -0.59 -20.84 -0.72
N HIS A 99 0.22 -19.87 -0.28
CA HIS A 99 1.66 -19.90 -0.52
C HIS A 99 2.34 -21.10 0.15
N GLN A 100 2.00 -21.40 1.40
CA GLN A 100 2.57 -22.54 2.11
C GLN A 100 2.09 -23.88 1.54
N MET A 101 0.83 -23.99 1.10
CA MET A 101 0.32 -25.18 0.39
C MET A 101 1.10 -25.42 -0.90
N HIS A 102 1.29 -24.39 -1.72
CA HIS A 102 2.09 -24.51 -2.94
C HIS A 102 3.56 -24.89 -2.64
N THR A 103 4.14 -24.35 -1.56
CA THR A 103 5.48 -24.73 -1.11
C THR A 103 5.55 -26.23 -0.73
N ALA A 104 4.51 -26.73 -0.04
CA ALA A 104 4.44 -28.15 0.31
C ALA A 104 4.31 -29.06 -0.91
N GLU A 105 3.53 -28.66 -1.92
CA GLU A 105 3.41 -29.38 -3.21
C GLU A 105 4.76 -29.49 -3.91
N ILE A 106 5.49 -28.37 -4.07
CA ILE A 106 6.83 -28.38 -4.68
C ILE A 106 7.77 -29.32 -3.92
N LEU A 107 7.79 -29.26 -2.59
CA LEU A 107 8.64 -30.13 -1.77
C LEU A 107 8.26 -31.61 -1.94
N PHE A 108 6.97 -31.91 -2.03
CA PHE A 108 6.46 -33.25 -2.27
C PHE A 108 6.88 -33.78 -3.64
N GLU A 109 6.74 -32.99 -4.70
CA GLU A 109 7.19 -33.33 -6.06
C GLU A 109 8.69 -33.58 -6.14
N LYS A 110 9.49 -32.93 -5.27
CA LYS A 110 10.93 -33.16 -5.15
C LYS A 110 11.33 -34.34 -4.24
N GLY A 111 10.36 -35.09 -3.73
CA GLY A 111 10.61 -36.22 -2.82
C GLY A 111 11.01 -35.80 -1.39
N LEU A 112 10.91 -34.51 -1.05
CA LEU A 112 11.27 -33.97 0.26
C LEU A 112 10.08 -34.06 1.24
N TYR A 113 9.52 -35.26 1.39
CA TYR A 113 8.25 -35.48 2.10
C TYR A 113 8.24 -35.00 3.55
N GLY A 114 9.35 -35.18 4.28
CA GLY A 114 9.47 -34.69 5.66
C GLY A 114 9.44 -33.16 5.76
N GLN A 115 9.91 -32.45 4.73
CA GLN A 115 9.82 -30.99 4.68
C GLN A 115 8.41 -30.55 4.29
N ALA A 116 7.81 -31.20 3.30
CA ALA A 116 6.42 -30.96 2.90
C ALA A 116 5.45 -31.13 4.08
N SER A 117 5.57 -32.22 4.83
CA SER A 117 4.75 -32.50 6.02
C SER A 117 4.88 -31.40 7.08
N LYS A 118 6.10 -30.91 7.37
CA LYS A 118 6.30 -29.79 8.31
C LYS A 118 5.65 -28.49 7.85
N VAL A 119 5.61 -28.24 6.55
CA VAL A 119 4.92 -27.06 5.99
C VAL A 119 3.40 -27.22 6.11
N LEU A 120 2.86 -28.40 5.80
CA LEU A 120 1.41 -28.68 5.94
C LEU A 120 0.92 -28.57 7.40
N GLU A 121 1.71 -29.01 8.37
CA GLU A 121 1.38 -28.83 9.79
C GLU A 121 1.32 -27.35 10.20
N LYS A 122 2.16 -26.49 9.61
CA LYS A 122 2.07 -25.04 9.80
C LYS A 122 0.81 -24.47 9.16
N CYS A 123 0.44 -24.92 7.95
CA CYS A 123 -0.81 -24.52 7.32
C CYS A 123 -2.01 -24.86 8.21
N ARG A 124 -2.08 -26.09 8.71
CA ARG A 124 -3.18 -26.55 9.57
C ARG A 124 -3.34 -25.66 10.80
N LYS A 125 -2.25 -25.38 11.52
CA LYS A 125 -2.27 -24.50 12.70
C LYS A 125 -2.65 -23.05 12.40
N MET A 126 -2.44 -22.59 11.17
CA MET A 126 -2.80 -21.25 10.74
C MET A 126 -4.28 -21.15 10.32
N ALA A 127 -4.92 -22.28 10.03
CA ALA A 127 -6.33 -22.38 9.67
C ALA A 127 -7.27 -22.68 10.85
N GLU A 128 -6.71 -23.07 12.01
CA GLU A 128 -7.40 -23.23 13.31
C GLU A 128 -7.58 -21.86 14.01
#